data_AF-A0A7Y6YIY8-F1
#
_entry.id   AF-A0A7Y6YIY8-F1
#
_cell.length_a   1.000
_cell.length_b   1.000
_cell.length_c   1.000
_cell.angle_alpha   90.00
_cell.angle_beta   90.00
_cell.angle_gamma   90.00
#
_symmetry.space_group_name_H-M   'P 1'
#
loop_
_entity.id
_entity.type
_entity.pdbx_description
1 polymer ?
#
loop_
_entity_poly.entity_id
_entity_poly.type
_entity_poly.pdbx_seq_one_letter_code
_entity_poly.pdbx_strand_id
1 'polypeptide(L)'
;MSTVIRNTIAVTALAIGVTSCNNDKSTPGYTYMDDMYVSPSLEAYDQTDLFENGMEARLPAEGTIPRGYHPYEVPNTAEGYARSKSDNSVVPANFASMDPAEGEELYNIFCAHCHGTKGDGNGVLVENEKILGVPGYDNTRLPDITPASAYHVVMYGKGVMGSHASQINYEERWKIIRYVWMLRAEQSGIPDIGESVANEAPEAVVADEE
;
A
#
# COMPACT_ATOMS: atom_id res chain seq x y z
N MET A 1 63.63 33.71 4.07
CA MET A 1 62.89 32.49 4.46
C MET A 1 63.59 31.31 3.81
N SER A 2 64.18 30.38 4.58
CA SER A 2 65.06 29.35 4.01
C SER A 2 64.27 28.31 3.20
N THR A 3 64.87 27.79 2.13
CA THR A 3 64.29 26.76 1.24
C THR A 3 63.79 25.53 2.01
N VAL A 4 64.41 25.24 3.15
CA VAL A 4 64.00 24.18 4.08
C VAL A 4 62.59 24.44 4.60
N ILE A 5 62.31 25.64 5.13
CA ILE A 5 60.98 26.00 5.66
C ILE A 5 59.89 25.87 4.58
N ARG A 6 60.19 26.30 3.35
CA ARG A 6 59.24 26.22 2.22
C ARG A 6 58.93 24.78 1.84
N ASN A 7 59.94 23.90 1.81
CA ASN A 7 59.75 22.48 1.50
C ASN A 7 59.01 21.75 2.63
N THR A 8 59.29 22.07 3.90
CA THR A 8 58.57 21.46 5.03
C THR A 8 57.09 21.81 5.00
N ILE A 9 56.73 23.07 4.73
CA ILE A 9 55.32 23.48 4.61
C ILE A 9 54.62 22.73 3.46
N ALA A 10 55.29 22.59 2.31
CA ALA A 10 54.72 21.88 1.16
C ALA A 10 54.46 20.39 1.45
N VAL A 11 55.40 19.72 2.13
CA VAL A 11 55.26 18.29 2.49
C VAL A 11 54.13 18.10 3.52
N THR A 12 54.03 18.97 4.53
CA THR A 12 52.97 18.88 5.54
C THR A 12 51.59 19.17 4.95
N ALA A 13 51.46 20.17 4.07
CA ALA A 13 50.21 20.48 3.40
C ALA A 13 49.76 19.32 2.49
N LEU A 14 50.69 18.69 1.77
CA LEU A 14 50.40 17.52 0.97
C LEU A 14 49.92 16.35 1.83
N ALA A 15 50.60 16.07 2.95
CA ALA A 15 50.23 15.00 3.89
C ALA A 15 48.81 15.18 4.44
N ILE A 16 48.45 16.40 4.87
CA ILE A 16 47.09 16.72 5.34
C ILE A 16 46.06 16.48 4.23
N GLY A 17 46.38 16.86 2.99
CA GLY A 17 45.50 16.65 1.84
C GLY A 17 45.21 15.16 1.57
N VAL A 18 46.21 14.28 1.69
CA VAL A 18 46.00 12.82 1.46
C VAL A 18 45.24 12.14 2.60
N THR A 19 45.37 12.65 3.84
CA THR A 19 44.68 12.08 5.02
C THR A 19 43.30 12.67 5.27
N SER A 20 42.96 13.79 4.63
CA SER A 20 41.66 14.44 4.80
C SER A 20 40.52 13.72 4.07
N CYS A 21 40.81 12.79 3.15
CA CYS A 21 39.80 11.99 2.49
C CYS A 21 39.39 10.82 3.40
N ASN A 22 38.11 10.78 3.79
CA ASN A 22 37.55 9.58 4.39
C ASN A 22 37.39 8.48 3.32
N ASN A 23 38.22 7.44 3.38
CA ASN A 23 38.14 6.29 2.48
C ASN A 23 37.25 5.16 3.04
N ASP A 24 36.78 5.29 4.29
CA ASP A 24 35.92 4.32 4.93
C ASP A 24 34.45 4.59 4.60
N LYS A 25 33.86 3.71 3.77
CA LYS A 25 32.46 3.76 3.35
C LYS A 25 31.48 3.21 4.39
N SER A 26 31.97 2.70 5.52
CA SER A 26 31.13 2.23 6.62
C SER A 26 30.66 3.34 7.56
N THR A 27 31.21 4.55 7.41
CA THR A 27 30.82 5.72 8.20
C THR A 27 30.23 6.81 7.31
N PRO A 28 29.30 7.64 7.81
CA PRO A 28 28.74 8.76 7.06
C PRO A 28 29.77 9.86 6.72
N GLY A 29 30.98 9.79 7.29
CA GLY A 29 32.03 10.78 7.13
C GLY A 29 31.91 11.96 8.11
N TYR A 30 32.75 12.96 7.90
CA TYR A 30 32.79 14.17 8.73
C TYR A 30 31.93 15.26 8.11
N THR A 31 31.13 15.93 8.93
CA THR A 31 30.40 17.15 8.57
C THR A 31 31.15 18.39 9.08
N TYR A 32 31.13 19.47 8.31
CA TYR A 32 31.70 20.77 8.69
C TYR A 32 30.59 21.82 8.72
N MET A 33 30.48 22.57 9.82
CA MET A 33 29.43 23.56 10.08
C MET A 33 28.00 22.97 9.99
N ASP A 34 27.71 22.02 10.87
CA ASP A 34 26.40 21.36 10.97
C ASP A 34 25.40 22.13 11.87
N ASP A 35 25.12 23.39 11.54
CA ASP A 35 24.21 24.22 12.35
C ASP A 35 22.72 23.91 12.09
N MET A 36 22.42 23.15 11.02
CA MET A 36 21.06 22.86 10.57
C MET A 36 20.91 21.53 9.79
N TYR A 37 21.88 20.61 9.77
CA TYR A 37 21.65 19.32 9.07
C TYR A 37 20.76 18.40 9.90
N VAL A 38 20.83 18.51 11.23
CA VAL A 38 19.96 17.77 12.15
C VAL A 38 18.89 18.72 12.67
N SER A 39 17.63 18.39 12.42
CA SER A 39 16.52 19.17 12.94
C SER A 39 16.46 19.04 14.47
N PRO A 40 16.20 20.14 15.21
CA PRO A 40 15.89 20.03 16.63
C PRO A 40 14.47 19.50 16.88
N SER A 41 13.58 19.48 15.87
CA SER A 41 12.27 18.83 15.97
C SER A 41 12.40 17.32 15.88
N LEU A 42 11.47 16.62 16.51
CA LEU A 42 11.33 15.18 16.28
C LEU A 42 10.55 14.96 14.98
N GLU A 43 11.12 14.20 14.07
CA GLU A 43 10.47 13.78 12.84
C GLU A 43 9.69 12.46 13.03
N ALA A 44 8.80 12.13 12.09
CA ALA A 44 7.79 11.08 12.24
C ALA A 44 8.33 9.66 12.54
N TYR A 45 9.60 9.38 12.24
CA TYR A 45 10.24 8.09 12.50
C TYR A 45 11.53 8.23 13.30
N ASP A 46 11.69 9.34 14.02
CA ASP A 46 12.87 9.60 14.82
C ASP A 46 12.87 8.79 16.12
N GLN A 47 14.08 8.48 16.55
CA GLN A 47 14.35 7.91 17.85
C GLN A 47 14.35 9.00 18.92
N THR A 48 13.74 8.73 20.08
CA THR A 48 13.66 9.69 21.19
C THR A 48 13.77 9.02 22.55
N ASP A 49 14.48 9.65 23.48
CA ASP A 49 14.59 9.19 24.87
C ASP A 49 13.42 9.66 25.75
N LEU A 50 12.46 10.42 25.18
CA LEU A 50 11.30 10.94 25.92
C LEU A 50 10.25 9.87 26.25
N PHE A 51 10.23 8.76 25.51
CA PHE A 51 9.23 7.71 25.66
C PHE A 51 9.88 6.34 25.89
N GLU A 52 9.20 5.48 26.63
CA GLU A 52 9.71 4.16 27.05
C GLU A 52 10.14 3.25 25.89
N ASN A 53 9.46 3.33 24.75
CA ASN A 53 9.72 2.51 23.57
C ASN A 53 10.71 3.14 22.58
N GLY A 54 11.28 4.32 22.89
CA GLY A 54 12.26 4.98 22.03
C GLY A 54 11.69 5.61 20.75
N MET A 55 10.37 5.54 20.52
CA MET A 55 9.72 6.02 19.28
C MET A 55 8.94 7.31 19.53
N GLU A 56 9.18 8.31 18.67
CA GLU A 56 8.38 9.55 18.64
C GLU A 56 6.91 9.24 18.35
N ALA A 57 6.65 8.44 17.31
CA ALA A 57 5.31 8.13 16.86
C ALA A 57 4.51 7.41 17.95
N ARG A 58 3.53 8.12 18.52
CA ARG A 58 2.64 7.60 19.56
C ARG A 58 1.36 7.02 18.96
N LEU A 59 0.81 6.02 19.64
CA LEU A 59 -0.54 5.56 19.33
C LEU A 59 -1.54 6.67 19.67
N PRO A 60 -2.51 6.95 18.78
CA PRO A 60 -3.60 7.87 19.09
C PRO A 60 -4.46 7.31 20.23
N ALA A 61 -5.17 8.18 20.94
CA ALA A 61 -6.09 7.76 22.00
C ALA A 61 -7.19 6.85 21.43
N GLU A 62 -7.58 5.85 22.21
CA GLU A 62 -8.57 4.85 21.80
C GLU A 62 -9.92 5.52 21.48
N GLY A 63 -10.54 5.09 20.38
CA GLY A 63 -11.84 5.61 19.93
C GLY A 63 -11.78 6.97 19.22
N THR A 64 -10.60 7.56 19.02
CA THR A 64 -10.49 8.80 18.24
C THR A 64 -10.69 8.57 16.75
N ILE A 65 -11.47 9.45 16.11
CA ILE A 65 -11.76 9.40 14.67
C ILE A 65 -11.21 10.69 14.04
N PRO A 66 -10.18 10.61 13.17
CA PRO A 66 -9.66 11.80 12.50
C PRO A 66 -10.63 12.29 11.41
N ARG A 67 -10.54 13.59 11.07
CA ARG A 67 -11.37 14.18 10.01
C ARG A 67 -11.02 13.53 8.66
N GLY A 68 -12.04 13.16 7.89
CA GLY A 68 -11.88 12.51 6.59
C GLY A 68 -11.63 11.00 6.65
N TYR A 69 -11.68 10.39 7.84
CA TYR A 69 -11.61 8.94 7.99
C TYR A 69 -12.98 8.30 7.93
N HIS A 70 -13.09 7.15 7.25
CA HIS A 70 -14.29 6.33 7.17
C HIS A 70 -14.15 5.13 8.11
N PRO A 71 -14.81 5.14 9.29
CA PRO A 71 -14.74 4.02 10.22
C PRO A 71 -15.35 2.77 9.61
N TYR A 72 -14.70 1.63 9.84
CA TYR A 72 -15.25 0.33 9.49
C TYR A 72 -15.91 -0.30 10.73
N GLU A 73 -17.23 -0.48 10.67
CA GLU A 73 -18.05 -0.86 11.84
C GLU A 73 -18.25 -2.38 12.00
N VAL A 74 -17.85 -3.17 11.01
CA VAL A 74 -17.96 -4.63 11.11
C VAL A 74 -16.79 -5.13 11.95
N PRO A 75 -17.01 -5.81 13.10
CA PRO A 75 -15.91 -6.28 13.94
C PRO A 75 -15.20 -7.47 13.30
N ASN A 76 -13.93 -7.68 13.65
CA ASN A 76 -13.14 -8.85 13.25
C ASN A 76 -13.54 -10.10 14.05
N THR A 77 -14.76 -10.58 13.84
CA THR A 77 -15.27 -11.84 14.41
C THR A 77 -15.86 -12.72 13.31
N ALA A 78 -16.08 -14.00 13.61
CA ALA A 78 -16.70 -14.92 12.66
C ALA A 78 -18.10 -14.44 12.24
N GLU A 79 -18.86 -13.88 13.18
CA GLU A 79 -20.17 -13.27 12.95
C GLU A 79 -20.05 -11.99 12.11
N GLY A 80 -19.02 -11.17 12.36
CA GLY A 80 -18.72 -9.99 11.55
C GLY A 80 -18.40 -10.35 10.09
N TYR A 81 -17.58 -11.38 9.88
CA TYR A 81 -17.29 -11.87 8.54
C TYR A 81 -18.52 -12.49 7.85
N ALA A 82 -19.36 -13.22 8.59
CA ALA A 82 -20.62 -13.73 8.05
C ALA A 82 -21.57 -12.59 7.67
N ARG A 83 -21.65 -11.55 8.50
CA ARG A 83 -22.44 -10.33 8.22
C ARG A 83 -21.94 -9.61 6.98
N SER A 84 -20.62 -9.45 6.80
CA SER A 84 -20.09 -8.77 5.60
C SER A 84 -20.40 -9.49 4.28
N LYS A 85 -20.74 -10.78 4.32
CA LYS A 85 -21.24 -11.49 3.14
C LYS A 85 -22.69 -11.16 2.78
N SER A 86 -23.55 -10.89 3.76
CA SER A 86 -24.98 -10.62 3.52
C SER A 86 -25.32 -9.13 3.49
N ASP A 87 -24.52 -8.30 4.15
CA ASP A 87 -24.73 -6.87 4.31
C ASP A 87 -23.85 -6.07 3.33
N ASN A 88 -24.47 -5.49 2.32
CA ASN A 88 -23.81 -4.63 1.32
C ASN A 88 -23.85 -3.14 1.69
N SER A 89 -24.26 -2.77 2.91
CA SER A 89 -24.32 -1.35 3.34
C SER A 89 -22.98 -0.60 3.26
N VAL A 90 -21.86 -1.34 3.33
CA VAL A 90 -20.51 -0.79 3.22
C VAL A 90 -20.09 -0.51 1.78
N VAL A 91 -20.77 -1.10 0.78
CA VAL A 91 -20.41 -0.96 -0.63
C VAL A 91 -20.82 0.43 -1.13
N PRO A 92 -19.90 1.23 -1.71
CA PRO A 92 -20.24 2.54 -2.24
C PRO A 92 -21.31 2.43 -3.34
N ALA A 93 -22.23 3.41 -3.39
CA ALA A 93 -23.30 3.42 -4.40
C ALA A 93 -22.74 3.48 -5.83
N ASN A 94 -21.58 4.09 -6.04
CA ASN A 94 -20.90 4.16 -7.32
C ASN A 94 -19.98 2.96 -7.62
N PHE A 95 -19.95 1.92 -6.77
CA PHE A 95 -19.03 0.81 -6.93
C PHE A 95 -19.13 0.13 -8.31
N ALA A 96 -20.34 -0.09 -8.80
CA ALA A 96 -20.56 -0.72 -10.11
C ALA A 96 -20.08 0.18 -11.28
N SER A 97 -20.14 1.51 -11.13
CA SER A 97 -19.70 2.47 -12.15
C SER A 97 -18.22 2.86 -12.02
N MET A 98 -17.49 2.37 -11.02
CA MET A 98 -16.04 2.59 -10.91
C MET A 98 -15.31 1.93 -12.09
N ASP A 99 -14.29 2.61 -12.61
CA ASP A 99 -13.39 2.07 -13.62
C ASP A 99 -12.45 1.03 -12.98
N PRO A 100 -12.49 -0.25 -13.39
CA PRO A 100 -11.58 -1.27 -12.86
C PRO A 100 -10.11 -0.97 -13.18
N ALA A 101 -9.79 -0.25 -14.27
CA ALA A 101 -8.41 0.06 -14.64
C ALA A 101 -7.70 0.90 -13.57
N GLU A 102 -8.43 1.74 -12.82
CA GLU A 102 -7.86 2.52 -11.71
C GLU A 102 -7.35 1.66 -10.55
N GLY A 103 -7.80 0.41 -10.45
CA GLY A 103 -7.38 -0.53 -9.41
C GLY A 103 -6.21 -1.43 -9.81
N GLU A 104 -5.84 -1.49 -11.09
CA GLU A 104 -4.86 -2.45 -11.62
C GLU A 104 -3.46 -2.23 -11.01
N GLU A 105 -2.98 -0.98 -11.01
CA GLU A 105 -1.65 -0.66 -10.49
C GLU A 105 -1.54 -1.01 -9.00
N LEU A 106 -2.55 -0.62 -8.21
CA LEU A 106 -2.63 -0.92 -6.79
C LEU A 106 -2.68 -2.43 -6.53
N TYR A 107 -3.48 -3.16 -7.30
CA TYR A 107 -3.54 -4.62 -7.22
C TYR A 107 -2.18 -5.26 -7.51
N ASN A 108 -1.48 -4.79 -8.54
CA ASN A 108 -0.16 -5.30 -8.90
C ASN A 108 0.89 -5.03 -7.82
N ILE A 109 0.79 -3.91 -7.10
CA ILE A 109 1.66 -3.58 -5.97
C ILE A 109 1.35 -4.45 -4.74
N PHE A 110 0.08 -4.54 -4.34
CA PHE A 110 -0.28 -5.09 -3.03
C PHE A 110 -0.77 -6.54 -3.03
N CYS A 111 -1.29 -7.04 -4.16
CA CYS A 111 -2.05 -8.30 -4.20
C CYS A 111 -1.46 -9.36 -5.14
N ALA A 112 -0.95 -8.96 -6.31
CA ALA A 112 -0.53 -9.87 -7.38
C ALA A 112 0.61 -10.82 -6.97
N HIS A 113 1.46 -10.42 -6.02
CA HIS A 113 2.55 -11.25 -5.49
C HIS A 113 2.06 -12.60 -4.91
N CYS A 114 0.83 -12.61 -4.37
CA CYS A 114 0.19 -13.81 -3.84
C CYS A 114 -0.92 -14.34 -4.76
N HIS A 115 -1.75 -13.44 -5.31
CA HIS A 115 -2.95 -13.82 -6.08
C HIS A 115 -2.71 -14.00 -7.59
N GLY A 116 -1.54 -13.62 -8.10
CA GLY A 116 -1.22 -13.59 -9.53
C GLY A 116 -1.82 -12.36 -10.22
N THR A 117 -1.24 -11.92 -11.34
CA THR A 117 -1.77 -10.74 -12.07
C THR A 117 -3.16 -11.00 -12.65
N LYS A 118 -3.48 -12.26 -12.93
CA LYS A 118 -4.80 -12.71 -13.39
C LYS A 118 -5.77 -13.01 -12.26
N GLY A 119 -5.33 -12.96 -10.99
CA GLY A 119 -6.15 -13.34 -9.84
C GLY A 119 -6.53 -14.83 -9.79
N ASP A 120 -5.74 -15.70 -10.41
CA ASP A 120 -5.96 -17.15 -10.47
C ASP A 120 -5.35 -17.90 -9.28
N GLY A 121 -4.74 -17.17 -8.34
CA GLY A 121 -4.07 -17.72 -7.16
C GLY A 121 -2.65 -18.21 -7.44
N ASN A 122 -2.08 -17.95 -8.62
CA ASN A 122 -0.73 -18.35 -9.00
C ASN A 122 0.24 -17.15 -8.96
N GLY A 123 0.30 -16.46 -7.81
CA GLY A 123 1.30 -15.40 -7.62
C GLY A 123 2.73 -15.96 -7.49
N VAL A 124 3.73 -15.09 -7.66
CA VAL A 124 5.16 -15.47 -7.57
C VAL A 124 5.54 -16.19 -6.27
N LEU A 125 4.86 -15.89 -5.16
CA LEU A 125 5.08 -16.61 -3.90
C LEU A 125 4.49 -18.02 -3.88
N VAL A 126 3.42 -18.25 -4.63
CA VAL A 126 2.80 -19.58 -4.82
C VAL A 126 3.64 -20.41 -5.78
N GLU A 127 4.07 -19.82 -6.91
CA GLU A 127 4.95 -20.47 -7.88
C GLU A 127 6.29 -20.89 -7.27
N ASN A 128 6.83 -20.09 -6.34
CA ASN A 128 8.06 -20.41 -5.60
C ASN A 128 7.83 -21.25 -4.33
N GLU A 129 6.62 -21.78 -4.14
CA GLU A 129 6.23 -22.66 -3.03
C GLU A 129 6.48 -22.06 -1.63
N LYS A 130 6.44 -20.73 -1.51
CA LYS A 130 6.60 -20.03 -0.22
C LYS A 130 5.30 -19.94 0.55
N ILE A 131 4.20 -19.84 -0.18
CA ILE A 131 2.83 -19.92 0.34
C ILE A 131 2.04 -20.88 -0.54
N LEU A 132 1.08 -21.60 0.04
CA LEU A 132 0.25 -22.55 -0.69
C LEU A 132 -1.22 -22.25 -0.43
N GLY A 133 -2.09 -22.65 -1.38
CA GLY A 133 -3.53 -22.61 -1.19
C GLY A 133 -4.18 -21.24 -1.33
N VAL A 134 -3.59 -20.31 -2.08
CA VAL A 134 -4.26 -19.06 -2.46
C VAL A 134 -5.37 -19.41 -3.47
N PRO A 135 -6.65 -19.07 -3.19
CA PRO A 135 -7.72 -19.33 -4.12
C PRO A 135 -7.69 -18.33 -5.29
N GLY A 136 -8.04 -18.80 -6.49
CA GLY A 136 -8.43 -17.92 -7.57
C GLY A 136 -9.77 -17.23 -7.29
N TYR A 137 -10.06 -16.17 -8.03
CA TYR A 137 -11.31 -15.40 -7.87
C TYR A 137 -12.50 -16.00 -8.60
N ASP A 138 -12.37 -17.15 -9.25
CA ASP A 138 -13.49 -17.87 -9.84
C ASP A 138 -14.60 -18.23 -8.83
N ASN A 139 -15.75 -18.62 -9.36
CA ASN A 139 -16.92 -19.03 -8.56
C ASN A 139 -16.85 -20.48 -8.06
N THR A 140 -15.79 -21.25 -8.38
CA THR A 140 -15.66 -22.65 -7.98
C THR A 140 -15.21 -22.79 -6.53
N ARG A 141 -14.22 -21.98 -6.11
CA ARG A 141 -13.69 -22.00 -4.74
C ARG A 141 -14.29 -20.93 -3.84
N LEU A 142 -14.73 -19.81 -4.42
CA LEU A 142 -15.29 -18.67 -3.69
C LEU A 142 -16.70 -18.33 -4.19
N PRO A 143 -17.70 -19.23 -4.10
CA PRO A 143 -19.05 -18.95 -4.62
C PRO A 143 -19.74 -17.79 -3.88
N ASP A 144 -19.57 -17.71 -2.56
CA ASP A 144 -20.32 -16.79 -1.67
C ASP A 144 -19.56 -15.50 -1.34
N ILE A 145 -18.63 -15.06 -2.19
CA ILE A 145 -17.89 -13.81 -1.96
C ILE A 145 -18.68 -12.61 -2.51
N THR A 146 -18.79 -11.57 -1.69
CA THR A 146 -19.41 -10.28 -2.03
C THR A 146 -18.40 -9.13 -1.93
N PRO A 147 -18.63 -7.97 -2.58
CA PRO A 147 -17.70 -6.83 -2.49
C PRO A 147 -17.46 -6.40 -1.05
N ALA A 148 -18.52 -6.40 -0.23
CA ALA A 148 -18.44 -6.12 1.20
C ALA A 148 -17.55 -7.12 1.95
N SER A 149 -17.66 -8.42 1.64
CA SER A 149 -16.81 -9.45 2.26
C SER A 149 -15.35 -9.36 1.81
N ALA A 150 -15.08 -8.93 0.58
CA ALA A 150 -13.72 -8.67 0.11
C ALA A 150 -13.11 -7.47 0.83
N TYR A 151 -13.88 -6.38 1.00
CA TYR A 151 -13.47 -5.24 1.82
C TYR A 151 -13.14 -5.67 3.25
N HIS A 152 -13.95 -6.55 3.86
CA HIS A 152 -13.66 -7.10 5.19
C HIS A 152 -12.31 -7.84 5.26
N VAL A 153 -12.02 -8.67 4.25
CA VAL A 153 -10.75 -9.40 4.16
C VAL A 153 -9.58 -8.44 3.95
N VAL A 154 -9.75 -7.38 3.18
CA VAL A 154 -8.71 -6.35 3.02
C VAL A 154 -8.45 -5.61 4.35
N MET A 155 -9.50 -5.36 5.13
CA MET A 155 -9.40 -4.67 6.43
C MET A 155 -8.74 -5.52 7.51
N TYR A 156 -9.04 -6.82 7.61
CA TYR A 156 -8.59 -7.65 8.73
C TYR A 156 -7.72 -8.84 8.35
N GLY A 157 -7.64 -9.19 7.08
CA GLY A 157 -7.02 -10.42 6.61
C GLY A 157 -7.95 -11.63 6.71
N LYS A 158 -7.48 -12.76 6.18
CA LYS A 158 -8.15 -14.07 6.31
C LYS A 158 -7.14 -15.20 6.14
N GLY A 159 -7.11 -16.10 7.12
CA GLY A 159 -6.15 -17.22 7.12
C GLY A 159 -4.72 -16.70 7.15
N VAL A 160 -3.95 -16.97 6.09
CA VAL A 160 -2.56 -16.50 5.95
C VAL A 160 -2.44 -15.09 5.36
N MET A 161 -3.52 -14.52 4.83
CA MET A 161 -3.54 -13.15 4.33
C MET A 161 -3.65 -12.18 5.53
N GLY A 162 -2.68 -11.28 5.66
CA GLY A 162 -2.68 -10.22 6.68
C GLY A 162 -3.63 -9.06 6.34
N SER A 163 -3.74 -8.11 7.27
CA SER A 163 -4.48 -6.85 7.05
C SER A 163 -3.69 -5.90 6.15
N HIS A 164 -4.38 -5.27 5.20
CA HIS A 164 -3.85 -4.19 4.37
C HIS A 164 -4.36 -2.80 4.80
N ALA A 165 -5.10 -2.70 5.92
CA ALA A 165 -5.73 -1.45 6.35
C ALA A 165 -4.74 -0.30 6.60
N SER A 166 -3.50 -0.60 6.98
CA SER A 166 -2.46 0.40 7.22
C SER A 166 -1.72 0.85 5.94
N GLN A 167 -1.85 0.10 4.84
CA GLN A 167 -1.07 0.31 3.62
C GLN A 167 -1.85 1.05 2.53
N ILE A 168 -3.16 0.77 2.44
CA ILE A 168 -4.05 1.33 1.42
C ILE A 168 -5.21 2.07 2.06
N ASN A 169 -5.59 3.21 1.48
CA ASN A 169 -6.65 4.07 1.98
C ASN A 169 -8.06 3.60 1.54
N TYR A 170 -9.10 4.27 2.01
CA TYR A 170 -10.50 3.87 1.74
C TYR A 170 -10.82 3.77 0.25
N GLU A 171 -10.43 4.76 -0.55
CA GLU A 171 -10.72 4.81 -1.99
C GLU A 171 -9.92 3.74 -2.74
N GLU A 172 -8.64 3.61 -2.43
CA GLU A 172 -7.75 2.59 -3.01
C GLU A 172 -8.27 1.17 -2.79
N ARG A 173 -8.80 0.88 -1.60
CA ARG A 173 -9.41 -0.42 -1.31
C ARG A 173 -10.56 -0.73 -2.26
N TRP A 174 -11.44 0.24 -2.51
CA TRP A 174 -12.58 0.03 -3.42
C TRP A 174 -12.16 -0.07 -4.88
N LYS A 175 -11.12 0.67 -5.31
CA LYS A 175 -10.53 0.51 -6.65
C LYS A 175 -9.94 -0.89 -6.85
N ILE A 176 -9.17 -1.38 -5.88
CA ILE A 176 -8.62 -2.74 -5.90
C ILE A 176 -9.77 -3.77 -5.94
N ILE A 177 -10.78 -3.62 -5.10
CA ILE A 177 -11.93 -4.55 -5.07
C ILE A 177 -12.68 -4.49 -6.40
N ARG A 178 -12.83 -3.32 -7.02
CA ARG A 178 -13.46 -3.19 -8.34
C ARG A 178 -12.70 -3.96 -9.41
N TYR A 179 -11.37 -3.85 -9.42
CA TYR A 179 -10.49 -4.62 -10.31
C TYR A 179 -10.58 -6.14 -10.04
N VAL A 180 -10.61 -6.56 -8.78
CA VAL A 180 -10.84 -7.96 -8.39
C VAL A 180 -12.19 -8.48 -8.92
N TRP A 181 -13.23 -7.64 -8.94
CA TRP A 181 -14.53 -8.02 -9.49
C TRP A 181 -14.52 -8.19 -11.01
N MET A 182 -13.75 -7.36 -11.72
CA MET A 182 -13.50 -7.56 -13.15
C MET A 182 -12.77 -8.89 -13.41
N LEU A 183 -11.67 -9.16 -12.70
CA LEU A 183 -10.94 -10.43 -12.81
C LEU A 183 -11.83 -11.65 -12.50
N ARG A 184 -12.71 -11.53 -11.50
CA ARG A 184 -13.68 -12.56 -11.15
C ARG A 184 -14.68 -12.82 -12.29
N ALA A 185 -15.17 -11.77 -12.94
CA ALA A 185 -16.08 -11.86 -14.08
C ALA A 185 -15.41 -12.61 -15.24
N GLU A 186 -14.18 -12.23 -15.59
CA GLU A 186 -13.38 -12.88 -16.63
C GLU A 186 -13.12 -14.36 -16.35
N GLN A 187 -12.79 -14.72 -15.10
CA GLN A 187 -12.51 -16.11 -14.72
C GLN A 187 -13.78 -16.97 -14.63
N SER A 188 -14.91 -16.40 -14.21
CA SER A 188 -16.14 -17.15 -13.96
C SER A 188 -17.08 -17.19 -15.17
N GLY A 189 -16.79 -16.41 -16.22
CA GLY A 189 -17.68 -16.25 -17.39
C GLY A 189 -19.03 -15.63 -17.04
N ILE A 190 -19.08 -14.82 -15.97
CA ILE A 190 -20.28 -14.07 -15.56
C ILE A 190 -20.12 -12.60 -15.99
N PRO A 191 -21.20 -11.90 -16.35
CA PRO A 191 -21.13 -10.47 -16.65
C PRO A 191 -20.55 -9.67 -15.49
N ASP A 192 -19.72 -8.69 -15.81
CA ASP A 192 -19.20 -7.76 -14.80
C ASP A 192 -20.34 -6.89 -14.27
N ILE A 193 -20.29 -6.58 -12.98
CA ILE A 193 -21.29 -5.75 -12.29
C ILE A 193 -21.38 -4.33 -12.88
N GLY A 194 -20.33 -3.86 -13.56
CA GLY A 194 -20.33 -2.57 -14.26
C GLY A 194 -20.94 -2.64 -15.66
N GLU A 195 -21.00 -3.82 -16.28
CA GLU A 195 -21.58 -3.99 -17.61
C GLU A 195 -23.10 -3.77 -17.59
N SER A 196 -23.78 -4.14 -16.49
CA SER A 196 -25.20 -3.82 -16.31
C SER A 196 -25.47 -2.32 -16.18
N VAL A 197 -24.51 -1.55 -15.65
CA VAL A 197 -24.64 -0.08 -15.52
C VAL A 197 -24.37 0.61 -16.86
N ALA A 198 -23.42 0.10 -17.65
CA ALA A 198 -23.15 0.61 -19.00
C ALA A 198 -24.35 0.42 -19.95
N ASN A 199 -25.11 -0.66 -19.76
CA ASN A 199 -26.31 -0.96 -20.57
C ASN A 199 -27.57 -0.18 -20.14
N GLU A 200 -27.54 0.53 -19.01
CA GLU A 200 -28.63 1.41 -18.54
C GLU A 200 -28.34 2.90 -18.76
N ALA A 201 -27.11 3.26 -19.19
CA ALA A 201 -26.80 4.62 -19.60
C ALA A 201 -27.62 4.96 -20.87
N PRO A 202 -28.33 6.10 -20.90
CA PRO A 202 -29.06 6.49 -22.10
C PRO A 202 -28.06 6.63 -23.24
N GLU A 203 -28.32 5.93 -24.35
CA GLU A 203 -27.60 6.15 -25.61
C GLU A 203 -27.54 7.66 -25.85
N ALA A 204 -26.31 8.19 -25.96
CA ALA A 204 -26.11 9.59 -26.27
C ALA A 204 -26.89 9.89 -27.54
N VAL A 205 -27.96 10.68 -27.40
CA VAL A 205 -28.72 11.19 -28.53
C VAL A 205 -27.74 12.01 -29.34
N VAL A 206 -27.30 11.44 -30.46
CA VAL A 206 -26.49 12.13 -31.45
C VAL A 206 -27.38 13.26 -31.95
N ALA A 207 -27.13 14.47 -31.48
CA ALA A 207 -27.77 15.65 -32.03
C ALA A 207 -27.21 15.82 -33.44
N ASP A 208 -28.01 15.45 -34.43
CA ASP A 208 -27.77 15.87 -35.81
C ASP A 208 -27.81 17.41 -35.82
N GLU A 209 -26.65 18.02 -36.07
CA GLU A 209 -26.53 19.45 -36.36
C GLU A 209 -27.06 19.69 -37.79
N GLU A 210 -28.22 20.34 -37.91
CA GLU A 210 -28.62 21.13 -39.08
C GLU A 210 -28.57 22.63 -38.76
#